data_AF-A0A0R3X695-F1
#
_entry.id   AF-A0A0R3X695-F1
#
_cell.length_a   1.000
_cell.length_b   1.000
_cell.length_c   1.000
_cell.angle_alpha   90.00
_cell.angle_beta   90.00
_cell.angle_gamma   90.00
#
_symmetry.space_group_name_H-M   'P 1'
#
loop_
_entity.id
_entity.type
_entity.pdbx_description
1 polymer ?
#
loop_
_entity_poly.entity_id
_entity_poly.type
_entity_poly.pdbx_seq_one_letter_code
_entity_poly.pdbx_strand_id
1 'polypeptide(L)'
;MKARSVVRRRPRNCGGSAIDRCLVQLKRMVPAVRGHTRIKKLELLQHVIDYIQDLELTLAEDHLRISSVSGSSPSQHNVLVST
;
A
#
# COMPACT_ATOMS: atom_id res chain seq x y z
N MET A 1 45.61 -24.69 -34.56
CA MET A 1 44.45 -23.84 -34.87
C MET A 1 43.78 -23.45 -33.55
N LYS A 2 43.70 -22.15 -33.21
CA LYS A 2 43.32 -21.65 -31.88
C LYS A 2 41.88 -21.12 -31.93
N ALA A 3 40.93 -21.87 -31.39
CA ALA A 3 39.52 -21.49 -31.35
C ALA A 3 39.31 -20.38 -30.32
N ARG A 4 38.88 -19.21 -30.78
CA ARG A 4 38.54 -18.06 -29.93
C ARG A 4 37.19 -18.32 -29.23
N SER A 5 37.19 -18.11 -27.92
CA SER A 5 36.05 -18.23 -27.02
C SER A 5 34.86 -17.34 -27.42
N VAL A 6 33.68 -17.94 -27.53
CA VAL A 6 32.42 -17.22 -27.34
C VAL A 6 31.93 -17.55 -25.93
N VAL A 7 32.36 -16.75 -24.96
CA VAL A 7 31.72 -16.70 -23.64
C VAL A 7 30.34 -16.12 -23.86
N ARG A 8 29.34 -16.99 -24.03
CA ARG A 8 27.93 -16.59 -23.95
C ARG A 8 27.67 -16.15 -22.51
N ARG A 9 27.60 -14.83 -22.30
CA ARG A 9 27.24 -14.25 -21.01
C ARG A 9 25.82 -14.70 -20.66
N ARG A 10 25.71 -15.58 -19.66
CA ARG A 10 24.45 -15.91 -18.99
C ARG A 10 23.75 -14.61 -18.55
N PRO A 11 22.43 -14.44 -18.76
CA PRO A 11 21.70 -13.46 -17.97
C PRO A 11 21.76 -13.95 -16.52
N ARG A 12 22.52 -13.24 -15.68
CA ARG A 12 22.39 -13.37 -14.22
C ARG A 12 21.07 -12.72 -13.87
N ASN A 13 20.02 -13.51 -13.78
CA ASN A 13 18.84 -13.08 -13.05
C ASN A 13 18.38 -14.22 -12.14
N CYS A 14 17.85 -13.80 -10.98
CA CYS A 14 17.18 -14.61 -9.97
C CYS A 14 18.10 -15.21 -8.88
N GLY A 15 18.69 -14.35 -8.06
CA GLY A 15 19.27 -14.71 -6.76
C GLY A 15 18.78 -13.81 -5.61
N GLY A 16 17.62 -13.18 -5.76
CA GLY A 16 17.02 -12.40 -4.67
C GLY A 16 16.27 -13.31 -3.71
N SER A 17 16.46 -13.12 -2.41
CA SER A 17 15.64 -13.79 -1.39
C SER A 17 14.15 -13.44 -1.57
N ALA A 18 13.25 -14.21 -0.96
CA ALA A 18 11.82 -13.87 -0.93
C ALA A 18 11.58 -12.44 -0.40
N ILE A 19 12.44 -11.99 0.54
CA ILE A 19 12.42 -10.64 1.11
C ILE A 19 12.78 -9.60 0.06
N ASP A 20 13.79 -9.83 -0.78
CA ASP A 20 14.16 -8.87 -1.83
C ASP A 20 13.04 -8.72 -2.87
N ARG A 21 12.32 -9.80 -3.18
CA ARG A 21 11.12 -9.74 -4.03
C ARG A 21 10.00 -8.94 -3.37
N CYS A 22 9.79 -9.11 -2.07
CA CYS A 22 8.82 -8.34 -1.30
C CYS A 22 9.18 -6.85 -1.31
N LEU A 23 10.45 -6.48 -1.08
CA LEU A 23 10.90 -5.09 -1.11
C LEU A 23 10.72 -4.44 -2.50
N VAL A 24 10.94 -5.18 -3.59
CA VAL A 24 10.65 -4.70 -4.95
C VAL A 24 9.15 -4.48 -5.15
N GLN A 25 8.31 -5.37 -4.63
CA GLN A 25 6.86 -5.22 -4.71
C GLN A 25 6.37 -4.02 -3.90
N LEU A 26 6.88 -3.83 -2.68
CA LEU A 26 6.57 -2.68 -1.82
C LEU A 26 6.91 -1.36 -2.52
N LYS A 27 8.07 -1.28 -3.20
CA LYS A 27 8.43 -0.10 -4.01
C LYS A 27 7.43 0.23 -5.13
N ARG A 28 6.74 -0.78 -5.66
CA ARG A 28 5.72 -0.58 -6.72
C ARG A 28 4.37 -0.19 -6.15
N MET A 29 4.09 -0.47 -4.88
CA MET A 29 2.79 -0.20 -4.25
C MET A 29 2.76 1.16 -3.55
N VAL A 30 3.84 1.55 -2.90
CA VAL A 30 3.90 2.79 -2.09
C VAL A 30 4.11 4.01 -3.00
N PRO A 31 3.16 4.98 -3.04
CA PRO A 31 3.22 6.14 -3.93
C PRO A 31 4.49 6.98 -3.80
N ALA A 32 4.94 7.23 -2.56
CA ALA A 32 6.09 8.08 -2.27
C ALA A 32 7.44 7.55 -2.79
N VAL A 33 7.54 6.25 -3.06
CA VAL A 33 8.80 5.59 -3.49
C VAL A 33 8.76 5.10 -4.93
N ARG A 34 7.61 5.24 -5.61
CA ARG A 34 7.45 4.86 -7.02
C ARG A 34 8.41 5.68 -7.89
N GLY A 35 9.33 4.99 -8.57
CA GLY A 35 10.30 5.62 -9.49
C GLY A 35 11.66 5.94 -8.88
N HIS A 36 11.85 5.76 -7.55
CA HIS A 36 13.17 5.93 -6.94
C HIS A 36 14.09 4.75 -7.26
N THR A 37 15.17 5.03 -8.00
CA THR A 37 16.14 4.02 -8.45
C THR A 37 16.97 3.45 -7.29
N ARG A 38 17.21 4.25 -6.25
CA ARG A 38 17.99 3.88 -5.06
C ARG A 38 17.34 4.47 -3.80
N ILE A 39 16.79 3.61 -2.96
CA ILE A 39 16.23 3.92 -1.64
C ILE A 39 16.81 2.91 -0.65
N LYS A 40 17.19 3.36 0.55
CA LYS A 40 17.68 2.46 1.61
C LYS A 40 16.53 1.58 2.12
N LYS A 41 16.85 0.39 2.63
CA LYS A 41 15.82 -0.54 3.17
C LYS A 41 14.98 0.12 4.27
N LEU A 42 15.62 0.88 5.16
CA LEU A 42 14.93 1.60 6.24
C LEU A 42 13.98 2.68 5.71
N GLU A 43 14.45 3.51 4.77
CA GLU A 43 13.63 4.56 4.13
C GLU A 43 12.40 3.95 3.45
N LEU A 44 12.55 2.80 2.77
CA LEU A 44 11.41 2.09 2.19
C LEU A 44 10.41 1.65 3.27
N LEU A 45 10.88 1.10 4.38
CA LEU A 45 10.00 0.64 5.46
C LEU A 45 9.25 1.80 6.11
N GLN A 46 9.90 2.95 6.28
CA GLN A 46 9.25 4.17 6.77
C GLN A 46 8.12 4.60 5.84
N HIS A 47 8.38 4.71 4.53
CA HIS A 47 7.32 5.06 3.57
C HIS A 47 6.19 4.04 3.49
N VAL A 48 6.45 2.74 3.75
CA VAL A 48 5.40 1.72 3.84
C VAL A 48 4.53 1.96 5.08
N ILE A 49 5.14 2.27 6.22
CA ILE A 49 4.43 2.56 7.48
C ILE A 49 3.56 3.81 7.32
N ASP A 50 4.10 4.87 6.72
CA ASP A 50 3.34 6.10 6.44
C ASP A 50 2.15 5.82 5.51
N TYR A 51 2.38 5.07 4.44
CA TYR A 51 1.32 4.75 3.48
C TYR A 51 0.20 3.90 4.09
N ILE A 52 0.52 2.94 4.98
CA ILE A 52 -0.50 2.16 5.68
C ILE A 52 -1.34 3.07 6.60
N GLN A 53 -0.70 3.95 7.37
CA GLN A 53 -1.40 4.89 8.24
C GLN A 53 -2.31 5.84 7.47
N ASP A 54 -1.83 6.40 6.34
CA ASP A 54 -2.63 7.27 5.48
C ASP A 54 -3.87 6.54 4.93
N LEU A 55 -3.72 5.28 4.52
CA LEU A 55 -4.83 4.45 4.06
C LEU A 55 -5.82 4.12 5.19
N GLU A 56 -5.32 3.79 6.39
CA GLU A 56 -6.16 3.53 7.55
C GLU A 56 -6.99 4.75 7.94
N LEU A 57 -6.40 5.95 7.92
CA LEU A 57 -7.10 7.22 8.18
C LEU A 57 -8.10 7.59 7.08
N THR A 58 -7.75 7.35 5.81
CA THR A 58 -8.67 7.63 4.69
C THR A 58 -9.88 6.70 4.75
N LEU A 59 -9.64 5.39 4.97
CA LEU A 59 -10.70 4.39 5.05
C LEU A 59 -11.54 4.60 6.32
N ALA A 60 -10.89 4.80 7.48
CA ALA A 60 -11.24 5.79 8.51
C ALA A 60 -12.55 6.59 8.35
N GLU A 61 -12.36 7.70 7.66
CA GLU A 61 -13.38 8.72 7.45
C GLU A 61 -14.51 8.22 6.55
N ASP A 62 -14.20 7.38 5.55
CA ASP A 62 -15.20 6.83 4.65
C ASP A 62 -16.22 5.94 5.37
N HIS A 63 -15.80 5.10 6.33
CA HIS A 63 -16.75 4.28 7.09
C HIS A 63 -17.61 5.10 8.05
N LEU A 64 -17.07 6.18 8.62
CA LEU A 64 -17.86 7.12 9.41
C LEU A 64 -18.93 7.81 8.55
N ARG A 65 -18.58 8.22 7.31
CA ARG A 65 -19.53 8.79 6.35
C ARG A 65 -20.61 7.78 5.94
N ILE A 66 -20.25 6.54 5.64
CA ILE A 66 -21.21 5.48 5.26
C ILE A 66 -22.13 5.09 6.43
N SER A 67 -21.63 5.09 7.66
CA SER A 67 -22.45 4.83 8.85
C SER A 67 -23.45 5.97 9.11
N SER A 68 -23.05 7.23 8.89
CA SER A 68 -23.90 8.41 9.12
C SER A 68 -25.07 8.53 8.13
N VAL A 69 -24.93 8.02 6.90
CA VAL A 69 -26.02 8.02 5.90
C VAL A 69 -27.01 6.88 6.09
N SER A 70 -26.66 5.85 6.87
CA SER A 70 -27.55 4.71 7.17
C SER A 70 -28.33 4.88 8.48
N GLY A 71 -28.13 5.99 9.21
CA GLY A 71 -28.72 6.25 10.52
C GLY A 71 -29.75 7.39 10.59
N SER A 72 -30.05 8.08 9.49
CA SER A 72 -31.15 9.05 9.47
C SER A 72 -32.46 8.36 9.11
N SER A 73 -33.10 7.76 10.11
CA SER A 73 -34.56 7.63 10.14
C SER A 73 -35.13 8.93 10.72
N PRO A 74 -35.76 9.81 9.92
CA PRO A 74 -36.60 10.86 10.47
C PRO A 74 -38.04 10.35 10.48
N SER A 75 -38.64 10.13 11.65
CA SER A 75 -40.07 10.38 11.89
C SER A 75 -40.47 10.09 13.35
N GLN A 76 -40.19 11.09 14.18
CA GLN A 76 -41.12 11.74 15.11
C GLN A 76 -41.99 10.85 16.02
N HIS A 77 -41.44 10.53 17.21
CA HIS A 77 -42.23 10.22 18.39
C HIS A 77 -42.66 11.53 19.07
N ASN A 78 -43.85 12.02 18.74
CA ASN A 78 -44.46 13.14 19.45
C ASN A 78 -45.19 12.59 20.68
N VAL A 79 -44.49 12.56 21.81
CA VAL A 79 -45.11 12.39 23.13
C VAL A 79 -45.83 13.68 23.49
N LEU A 80 -47.16 13.64 23.46
CA LEU A 80 -47.98 14.54 24.26
C LEU A 80 -48.83 13.70 25.19
N VAL A 81 -48.32 13.56 26.41
CA VAL A 81 -49.14 13.31 27.60
C VAL A 81 -50.00 14.56 27.81
N SER A 82 -51.31 14.38 27.95
CA SER A 82 -52.18 15.18 28.82
C SER A 82 -53.62 14.68 28.78
N THR A 83 -54.04 14.18 29.95
CA THR A 83 -55.36 14.22 30.59
C THR A 83 -56.51 13.39 29.99
#